data_AF-R9N577-F1
#
_entry.id   AF-R9N577-F1
#
_cell.length_a   1.000
_cell.length_b   1.000
_cell.length_c   1.000
_cell.angle_alpha   90.00
_cell.angle_beta   90.00
_cell.angle_gamma   90.00
#
_symmetry.space_group_name_H-M   'P 1'
#
loop_
_entity.id
_entity.type
_entity.pdbx_description
1 polymer ?
#
loop_
_entity_poly.entity_id
_entity_poly.type
_entity_poly.pdbx_seq_one_letter_code
_entity_poly.pdbx_strand_id
1 'polypeptide(L)'
;MAKTKAEKITSIEEEIRQLENRRRQLVQEQKAQERKDRTKRLCRRMGLFESLVPDSIPLTEEQFKTFLEKTVAADHARRILDELTAQYAPTAPAQGAETAAQGNTPSAARTTHTAREGGADADADGGAAQG
;
A
#
# COMPACT_ATOMS: atom_id res chain seq x y z
N MET A 1 26.69 -3.33 -43.95
CA MET A 1 26.62 -4.72 -43.45
C MET A 1 25.49 -4.80 -42.43
N ALA A 2 24.51 -5.67 -42.61
CA ALA A 2 23.46 -5.88 -41.60
C ALA A 2 24.04 -6.73 -40.46
N LYS A 3 23.84 -6.31 -39.20
CA LYS A 3 24.25 -7.09 -38.03
C LYS A 3 23.71 -8.52 -38.10
N THR A 4 24.56 -9.49 -37.81
CA THR A 4 24.16 -10.90 -37.80
C THR A 4 23.15 -11.15 -36.68
N LYS A 5 22.35 -12.22 -36.79
CA LYS A 5 21.36 -12.56 -35.75
C LYS A 5 22.03 -12.79 -34.39
N ALA A 6 23.24 -13.37 -34.38
CA ALA A 6 24.01 -13.61 -33.17
C ALA A 6 24.47 -12.31 -32.49
N GLU A 7 24.98 -11.33 -33.25
CA GLU A 7 25.37 -10.01 -32.73
C GLU A 7 24.18 -9.23 -32.14
N LYS A 8 22.97 -9.43 -32.71
CA LYS A 8 21.76 -8.83 -32.16
C LYS A 8 21.37 -9.47 -30.82
N ILE A 9 21.50 -10.78 -30.69
CA ILE A 9 21.21 -11.51 -29.45
C ILE A 9 22.16 -11.06 -28.34
N THR A 10 23.48 -11.04 -28.60
CA THR A 10 24.46 -10.61 -27.59
C THR A 10 24.27 -9.16 -27.17
N SER A 11 23.93 -8.28 -28.11
CA SER A 11 23.59 -6.89 -27.81
C SER A 11 22.36 -6.77 -26.91
N ILE A 12 21.33 -7.60 -27.12
CA ILE A 12 20.11 -7.58 -26.30
C ILE A 12 20.39 -8.15 -24.90
N GLU A 13 21.18 -9.21 -24.78
CA GLU A 13 21.57 -9.79 -23.49
C GLU A 13 22.34 -8.78 -22.62
N GLU A 14 23.25 -8.02 -23.23
CA GLU A 14 23.97 -6.95 -22.54
C GLU A 14 23.02 -5.83 -22.08
N GLU A 15 22.06 -5.44 -22.93
CA GLU A 15 21.04 -4.46 -22.59
C GLU A 15 20.15 -4.92 -21.42
N ILE A 16 19.71 -6.18 -21.41
CA ILE A 16 18.95 -6.76 -20.30
C ILE A 16 19.76 -6.67 -19.01
N ARG A 17 21.04 -7.05 -19.04
CA ARG A 17 21.92 -6.96 -17.87
C ARG A 17 22.07 -5.52 -17.37
N GLN A 18 22.20 -4.55 -18.28
CA GLN A 18 22.28 -3.13 -17.92
C GLN A 18 20.98 -2.64 -17.28
N LEU A 19 19.83 -2.98 -17.86
CA LEU A 19 18.51 -2.62 -17.34
C LEU A 19 18.24 -3.24 -15.96
N GLU A 20 18.64 -4.50 -15.74
CA GLU A 20 18.52 -5.14 -14.43
C GLU A 20 19.35 -4.42 -13.35
N ASN A 21 20.58 -4.04 -13.69
CA ASN A 21 21.43 -3.26 -12.79
C ASN A 21 20.83 -1.89 -12.49
N ARG A 22 20.29 -1.22 -13.52
CA ARG A 22 19.61 0.07 -13.33
C ARG A 22 18.37 -0.06 -12.46
N ARG A 23 17.57 -1.11 -12.65
CA ARG A 23 16.41 -1.41 -11.79
C ARG A 23 16.82 -1.59 -10.34
N ARG A 24 17.89 -2.35 -10.07
CA ARG A 24 18.41 -2.55 -8.70
C ARG A 24 18.83 -1.23 -8.06
N GLN A 25 19.54 -0.38 -8.81
CA GLN A 25 19.94 0.95 -8.34
C GLN A 25 18.73 1.82 -7.99
N LEU A 26 17.74 1.90 -8.88
CA LEU A 26 16.53 2.70 -8.67
C LEU A 26 15.75 2.25 -7.43
N VAL A 27 15.62 0.94 -7.20
CA VAL A 27 14.96 0.41 -5.99
C VAL A 27 15.73 0.78 -4.72
N GLN A 28 17.06 0.75 -4.75
CA GLN A 28 17.88 1.15 -3.60
C GLN A 28 17.75 2.66 -3.33
N GLU A 29 17.78 3.47 -4.38
CA GLU A 29 17.61 4.92 -4.31
C GLU A 29 16.23 5.29 -3.75
N GLN A 30 15.17 4.64 -4.22
CA GLN A 30 13.82 4.81 -3.69
C GLN A 30 13.76 4.48 -2.19
N LYS A 31 14.29 3.32 -1.78
CA LYS A 31 14.33 2.94 -0.35
C LYS A 31 15.18 3.90 0.49
N ALA A 32 16.25 4.47 -0.07
CA ALA A 32 17.05 5.47 0.62
C ALA A 32 16.26 6.78 0.78
N GLN A 33 15.53 7.18 -0.27
CA GLN A 33 14.69 8.37 -0.26
C GLN A 33 13.53 8.23 0.74
N GLU A 34 12.83 7.09 0.76
CA GLU A 34 11.77 6.79 1.74
C GLU A 34 12.27 6.87 3.19
N ARG A 35 13.51 6.41 3.46
CA ARG A 35 14.13 6.56 4.78
C ARG A 35 14.40 8.03 5.12
N LYS A 36 14.95 8.81 4.18
CA LYS A 36 15.17 10.25 4.37
C LYS A 36 13.86 10.98 4.64
N ASP A 37 12.82 10.68 3.88
CA ASP A 37 11.50 11.31 4.02
C ASP A 37 10.82 10.88 5.33
N ARG A 38 10.97 9.62 5.74
CA ARG A 38 10.54 9.16 7.07
C ARG A 38 11.24 9.94 8.17
N THR A 39 12.57 10.04 8.16
CA THR A 39 13.34 10.79 9.17
C THR A 39 12.92 12.26 9.20
N LYS A 40 12.82 12.90 8.03
CA LYS A 40 12.40 14.31 7.92
C LYS A 40 11.01 14.52 8.49
N ARG A 41 10.07 13.60 8.22
CA ARG A 41 8.71 13.64 8.79
C ARG A 41 8.72 13.45 10.31
N LEU A 42 9.52 12.53 10.84
CA LEU A 42 9.64 12.28 12.28
C LEU A 42 10.18 13.51 13.01
N CYS A 43 11.29 14.10 12.53
CA CYS A 43 11.86 15.31 13.12
C CYS A 43 10.87 16.48 13.11
N ARG A 44 10.16 16.70 11.99
CA ARG A 44 9.14 17.75 11.92
C ARG A 44 8.00 17.55 12.92
N ARG A 45 7.50 16.32 13.04
CA ARG A 45 6.41 16.01 13.98
C ARG A 45 6.85 16.14 15.43
N MET A 46 8.05 15.69 15.76
CA MET A 46 8.62 15.86 17.11
C MET A 46 8.89 17.31 17.45
N GLY A 47 9.45 18.11 16.52
CA GLY A 47 9.65 19.54 16.76
C GLY A 47 8.34 20.30 16.96
N LEU A 48 7.27 19.93 16.24
CA LEU A 48 5.93 20.48 16.51
C LEU A 48 5.44 20.11 17.91
N PHE A 49 5.64 18.85 18.31
CA PHE A 49 5.27 18.39 19.65
C PHE A 49 5.97 19.21 20.74
N GLU A 50 7.29 19.35 20.68
CA GLU A 50 8.07 20.13 21.65
C GLU A 50 7.67 21.61 21.69
N SER A 51 7.24 22.18 20.55
CA SER A 51 6.73 23.56 20.52
C SER A 51 5.39 23.71 21.25
N LEU A 52 4.55 22.67 21.26
CA LEU A 52 3.23 22.68 21.91
C LEU A 52 3.32 22.26 23.38
N VAL A 53 4.31 21.43 23.73
CA VAL A 53 4.51 20.91 25.10
C VAL A 53 5.99 21.10 25.49
N PRO A 54 6.44 22.34 25.78
CA PRO A 54 7.85 22.61 26.09
C PRO A 54 8.37 21.83 27.31
N ASP A 55 7.49 21.54 28.26
CA ASP A 55 7.80 20.77 29.47
C ASP A 55 8.19 19.31 29.18
N SER A 56 8.02 18.83 27.94
CA SER A 56 8.50 17.51 27.53
C SER A 56 9.98 17.46 27.20
N ILE A 57 10.59 18.60 26.85
CA ILE A 57 12.01 18.70 26.44
C ILE A 57 12.97 18.14 27.52
N PRO A 58 12.81 18.44 28.83
CA PRO A 58 13.71 17.92 29.85
C PRO A 58 13.44 16.46 30.25
N LEU A 59 12.40 15.79 29.71
CA LEU A 59 12.06 14.41 30.08
C LEU A 59 13.10 13.42 29.55
N THR A 60 13.39 12.37 30.32
CA THR A 60 14.16 11.23 29.79
C THR A 60 13.35 10.46 28.76
N GLU A 61 14.01 9.61 27.96
CA GLU A 61 13.32 8.79 26.95
C GLU A 61 12.20 7.93 27.56
N GLU A 62 12.42 7.37 28.75
CA GLU A 62 11.45 6.54 29.47
C GLU A 62 10.27 7.37 30.01
N GLN A 63 10.55 8.55 30.55
CA GLN A 63 9.52 9.47 31.04
C GLN A 63 8.65 9.97 29.89
N PHE A 64 9.29 10.37 28.78
CA PHE A 64 8.62 10.80 27.56
C PHE A 64 7.77 9.69 26.95
N LYS A 65 8.31 8.46 26.88
CA LYS A 65 7.55 7.27 26.45
C LYS A 65 6.32 7.03 27.32
N THR A 66 6.48 7.06 28.64
CA THR A 66 5.38 6.87 29.60
C THR A 66 4.31 7.96 29.44
N PHE A 67 4.73 9.21 29.23
CA PHE A 67 3.84 10.33 28.96
C PHE A 67 3.04 10.10 27.67
N LEU A 68 3.69 9.71 26.58
CA LEU A 68 3.02 9.43 25.31
C LEU A 68 2.03 8.26 25.44
N GLU A 69 2.43 7.14 26.06
CA GLU A 69 1.57 5.98 26.28
C GLU A 69 0.29 6.34 27.05
N LYS A 70 0.41 7.11 28.13
CA LYS A 70 -0.75 7.60 28.89
C LYS A 70 -1.62 8.55 28.07
N THR A 71 -0.99 9.43 27.29
CA THR A 71 -1.69 10.43 26.47
C THR A 71 -2.51 9.76 25.36
N VAL A 72 -1.93 8.80 24.63
CA VAL A 72 -2.66 8.09 23.56
C VAL A 72 -3.69 7.10 24.10
N ALA A 73 -3.51 6.59 25.31
CA ALA A 73 -4.49 5.74 25.98
C ALA A 73 -5.71 6.53 26.50
N ALA A 74 -5.57 7.84 26.73
CA ALA A 74 -6.65 8.68 27.24
C ALA A 74 -7.85 8.70 26.26
N ASP A 75 -9.07 8.52 26.79
CA ASP A 75 -10.29 8.46 25.98
C ASP A 75 -10.49 9.72 25.13
N HIS A 76 -10.11 10.89 25.66
CA HIS A 76 -10.22 12.15 24.93
C HIS A 76 -9.32 12.17 23.69
N ALA A 77 -8.08 11.68 23.80
CA ALA A 77 -7.15 11.62 22.67
C ALA A 77 -7.66 10.66 21.58
N ARG A 78 -8.21 9.51 21.97
CA ARG A 78 -8.82 8.55 21.05
C ARG A 78 -10.02 9.15 20.31
N ARG A 79 -10.94 9.81 21.03
CA ARG A 79 -12.09 10.49 20.41
C ARG A 79 -11.68 11.55 19.39
N ILE A 80 -10.71 12.41 19.72
CA ILE A 80 -10.20 13.42 18.77
C ILE A 80 -9.62 12.73 17.53
N LEU A 81 -8.85 11.65 17.70
CA LEU A 81 -8.27 10.92 16.59
C LEU A 81 -9.35 10.29 15.69
N ASP A 82 -10.38 9.71 16.28
CA ASP A 82 -11.52 9.13 15.55
C ASP A 82 -12.28 10.20 14.77
N GLU A 83 -12.57 11.35 15.39
CA GLU A 83 -13.23 12.49 14.75
C GLU A 83 -12.44 13.03 13.56
N LEU A 84 -11.12 13.21 13.71
CA LEU A 84 -10.25 13.63 12.62
C LEU A 84 -10.22 12.58 11.50
N THR A 85 -10.11 11.31 11.85
CA THR A 85 -10.07 10.22 10.85
C THR A 85 -11.38 10.13 10.09
N ALA A 86 -12.52 10.34 10.74
CA ALA A 86 -13.83 10.38 10.11
C ALA A 86 -13.99 11.58 9.16
N GLN A 87 -13.48 12.76 9.55
CA GLN A 87 -13.56 13.99 8.73
C GLN A 87 -12.69 13.93 7.48
N TYR A 88 -11.53 13.26 7.54
CA TYR A 88 -10.59 13.16 6.43
C TYR A 88 -10.61 11.81 5.71
N ALA A 89 -11.55 10.93 6.06
CA ALA A 89 -11.78 9.71 5.30
C ALA A 89 -12.17 10.08 3.86
N PRO A 90 -11.51 9.52 2.83
CA PRO A 90 -11.90 9.79 1.45
C PRO A 90 -13.35 9.32 1.24
N THR A 91 -14.27 10.25 1.07
CA THR A 91 -15.61 9.95 0.56
C THR A 91 -15.45 9.32 -0.80
N ALA A 92 -15.62 7.99 -0.86
CA ALA A 92 -15.79 7.30 -2.13
C ALA A 92 -16.93 7.97 -2.90
N PRO A 93 -16.78 8.27 -4.20
CA PRO A 93 -17.89 8.79 -4.97
C PRO A 93 -18.98 7.71 -4.98
N ALA A 94 -20.16 8.03 -4.45
CA ALA A 94 -21.34 7.20 -4.55
C ALA A 94 -21.72 7.09 -6.04
N GLN A 95 -21.18 6.08 -6.73
CA GLN A 95 -21.66 5.70 -8.04
C GLN A 95 -22.95 4.90 -7.88
N GLY A 96 -24.04 5.57 -8.26
CA GLY A 96 -25.07 5.00 -9.13
C GLY A 96 -25.76 3.73 -8.65
N ALA A 97 -26.85 3.89 -7.91
CA ALA A 97 -27.99 2.98 -8.00
C ALA A 97 -29.25 3.75 -7.62
N GLU A 98 -30.06 4.06 -8.62
CA GLU A 98 -31.54 4.06 -8.62
C GLU A 98 -32.11 5.13 -9.56
N THR A 99 -32.34 4.73 -10.80
CA THR A 99 -33.61 5.01 -11.49
C THR A 99 -33.75 4.04 -12.64
N ALA A 100 -34.49 2.96 -12.38
CA ALA A 100 -35.00 2.08 -13.41
C ALA A 100 -36.08 2.85 -14.20
N ALA A 101 -35.84 3.06 -15.50
CA ALA A 101 -36.85 3.46 -16.47
C ALA A 101 -36.55 2.79 -17.83
N GLN A 102 -36.97 1.52 -17.92
CA GLN A 102 -37.77 0.95 -19.01
C GLN A 102 -37.56 1.43 -20.46
N GLY A 103 -37.21 0.51 -21.37
CA GLY A 103 -37.44 0.70 -22.81
C GLY A 103 -36.72 -0.25 -23.78
N ASN A 104 -37.33 -1.41 -24.02
CA ASN A 104 -37.32 -2.25 -25.24
C ASN A 104 -36.02 -2.84 -25.85
N THR A 105 -36.01 -4.18 -25.90
CA THR A 105 -35.35 -5.09 -26.86
C THR A 105 -35.95 -4.95 -28.29
N PRO A 106 -35.36 -5.50 -29.41
CA PRO A 106 -34.73 -6.83 -29.44
C PRO A 106 -33.61 -7.18 -30.44
N SER A 107 -32.92 -8.28 -30.10
CA SER A 107 -32.59 -9.44 -30.96
C SER A 107 -31.22 -9.57 -31.66
N ALA A 108 -30.78 -10.83 -31.64
CA ALA A 108 -29.82 -11.57 -32.47
C ALA A 108 -28.33 -11.39 -32.11
N ALA A 109 -27.51 -12.43 -31.92
CA ALA A 109 -27.64 -13.85 -32.25
C ALA A 109 -26.66 -14.71 -31.41
N ARG A 110 -27.04 -15.98 -31.13
CA ARG A 110 -26.29 -17.24 -31.37
C ARG A 110 -24.78 -17.25 -31.03
N THR A 111 -24.18 -18.16 -30.26
CA THR A 111 -24.35 -19.63 -30.18
C THR A 111 -23.52 -20.16 -28.98
N THR A 112 -24.02 -21.25 -28.40
CA THR A 112 -23.43 -22.27 -27.50
C THR A 112 -21.90 -22.50 -27.60
N HIS A 113 -21.17 -22.77 -26.51
CA HIS A 113 -21.13 -24.12 -25.92
C HIS A 113 -20.61 -24.18 -24.48
N THR A 114 -21.22 -25.13 -23.78
CA THR A 114 -21.05 -25.66 -22.42
C THR A 114 -19.86 -26.60 -22.23
N ALA A 115 -19.26 -26.58 -21.04
CA ALA A 115 -18.76 -27.71 -20.24
C ALA A 115 -18.53 -27.14 -18.81
N ARG A 116 -19.27 -27.46 -17.72
CA ARG A 116 -19.55 -28.74 -17.02
C ARG A 116 -18.23 -29.52 -16.85
N GLU A 117 -17.69 -29.81 -15.67
CA GLU A 117 -18.15 -30.30 -14.36
C GLU A 117 -17.07 -29.87 -13.31
N GLY A 118 -17.20 -29.85 -11.98
CA GLY A 118 -18.12 -30.41 -10.99
C GLY A 118 -17.36 -30.53 -9.64
N GLY A 119 -18.07 -30.43 -8.51
CA GLY A 119 -17.65 -30.83 -7.14
C GLY A 119 -16.70 -29.87 -6.41
N ALA A 120 -17.03 -29.23 -5.27
CA ALA A 120 -17.19 -29.82 -3.93
C ALA A 120 -15.89 -30.56 -3.50
N ASP A 121 -15.18 -30.26 -2.41
CA ASP A 121 -15.57 -29.83 -1.08
C ASP A 121 -14.42 -29.09 -0.38
N ALA A 122 -14.79 -28.35 0.67
CA ALA A 122 -13.87 -27.88 1.69
C ALA A 122 -13.25 -29.06 2.44
N ASP A 123 -11.97 -28.98 2.81
CA ASP A 123 -11.56 -29.32 4.18
C ASP A 123 -10.17 -28.75 4.49
N ALA A 124 -10.10 -28.16 5.67
CA ALA A 124 -8.91 -27.64 6.29
C ALA A 124 -8.10 -28.80 6.89
N ASP A 125 -6.77 -28.79 6.70
CA ASP A 125 -5.90 -29.45 7.67
C ASP A 125 -4.60 -28.66 7.83
N GLY A 126 -4.33 -28.33 9.10
CA GLY A 126 -3.11 -27.70 9.55
C GLY A 126 -2.16 -28.77 10.09
N GLY A 127 -0.88 -28.66 9.79
CA GLY A 127 0.11 -29.59 10.33
C GLY A 127 1.52 -29.08 10.10
N ALA A 128 2.08 -28.47 11.14
CA ALA A 128 3.47 -28.03 11.21
C ALA A 128 4.44 -29.21 11.00
N ALA A 129 5.42 -29.02 10.12
CA ALA A 129 6.58 -29.89 10.01
C ALA A 129 7.80 -29.18 10.60
N GLN A 130 8.33 -29.73 11.68
CA GLN A 130 9.68 -29.50 12.15
C GLN A 130 10.67 -30.22 11.23
N GLY A 131 11.79 -29.56 10.95
CA GLY A 131 12.98 -30.11 10.30
C GLY A 131 14.13 -29.15 10.49
#